data_AF-A0A944SFY4-F1
#
_entry.id   AF-A0A944SFY4-F1
#
_cell.length_a   1.000
_cell.length_b   1.000
_cell.length_c   1.000
_cell.angle_alpha   90.00
_cell.angle_beta   90.00
_cell.angle_gamma   90.00
#
_symmetry.space_group_name_H-M   'P 1'
#
loop_
_entity.id
_entity.type
_entity.pdbx_description
1 polymer ?
#
loop_
_entity_poly.entity_id
_entity_poly.type
_entity_poly.pdbx_seq_one_letter_code
_entity_poly.pdbx_strand_id
1 'polypeptide(L)'
;MQFSSGKPRIVAVMGPTNTGKTHLAMERMLGHSSGMIGFPLRLLARENFDRAVRLRGKSQVALITGEEKIIPAGARYFMCTVESMPVDRPVAFMGIDEIQMSA
;
A
#
# COMPACT_ATOMS: atom_id res chain seq x y z
N MET A 1 -21.20 12.12 -19.81
CA MET A 1 -20.64 10.76 -19.71
C MET A 1 -20.76 10.31 -18.26
N GLN A 2 -21.59 9.31 -18.00
CA GLN A 2 -21.83 8.80 -16.66
C GLN A 2 -20.70 7.80 -16.36
N PHE A 3 -19.72 8.21 -15.56
CA PHE A 3 -18.77 7.25 -15.01
C PHE A 3 -19.54 6.38 -14.02
N SER A 4 -19.84 5.15 -14.40
CA SER A 4 -20.31 4.14 -13.47
C SER A 4 -19.22 3.92 -12.43
N SER A 5 -19.37 4.53 -11.25
CA SER A 5 -18.57 4.21 -10.07
C SER A 5 -19.05 2.86 -9.54
N GLY A 6 -18.54 1.76 -10.12
CA GLY A 6 -18.75 0.43 -9.56
C GLY A 6 -18.36 0.42 -8.09
N LYS A 7 -19.17 -0.19 -7.22
CA LYS A 7 -18.88 -0.30 -5.79
C LYS A 7 -17.46 -0.89 -5.59
N PRO A 8 -16.63 -0.32 -4.72
CA PRO A 8 -15.30 -0.87 -4.44
C PRO A 8 -15.44 -2.31 -3.91
N ARG A 9 -14.68 -3.23 -4.50
CA ARG A 9 -14.66 -4.63 -4.08
C ARG A 9 -13.72 -4.79 -2.89
N ILE A 10 -14.25 -5.21 -1.75
CA ILE A 10 -13.47 -5.56 -0.56
C ILE A 10 -13.10 -7.04 -0.64
N VAL A 11 -11.83 -7.37 -0.38
CA VAL A 11 -11.33 -8.76 -0.34
C VAL A 11 -10.49 -8.93 0.92
N ALA A 12 -10.88 -9.89 1.76
CA ALA A 12 -10.07 -10.32 2.90
C ALA A 12 -9.23 -11.54 2.50
N VAL A 13 -7.91 -11.43 2.62
CA VAL A 13 -6.98 -12.56 2.42
C VAL A 13 -6.56 -13.04 3.79
N MET A 14 -7.05 -14.22 4.19
CA MET A 14 -6.91 -14.75 5.55
C MET A 14 -5.94 -15.93 5.57
N GLY A 15 -5.16 -16.03 6.65
CA GLY A 15 -4.26 -17.15 6.89
C GLY A 15 -3.23 -16.83 8.00
N PRO A 16 -2.54 -17.86 8.54
CA PRO A 16 -1.50 -17.68 9.56
C PRO A 16 -0.41 -16.70 9.14
N THR A 17 0.42 -16.24 10.09
CA THR A 17 1.61 -15.44 9.78
C THR A 17 2.57 -16.21 8.86
N ASN A 18 3.42 -15.49 8.13
CA ASN A 18 4.43 -16.07 7.23
C ASN A 18 3.88 -16.96 6.09
N THR A 19 2.66 -16.69 5.60
CA THR A 19 2.02 -17.43 4.49
C THR A 19 1.95 -16.63 3.17
N GLY A 20 2.77 -15.59 3.02
CA GLY A 20 2.88 -14.83 1.76
C GLY A 20 1.72 -13.86 1.46
N LYS A 21 0.84 -13.56 2.43
CA LYS A 21 -0.30 -12.64 2.23
C LYS A 21 0.12 -11.24 1.80
N THR A 22 1.07 -10.64 2.51
CA THR A 22 1.65 -9.32 2.18
C THR A 22 2.32 -9.35 0.79
N HIS A 23 2.97 -10.47 0.44
CA HIS A 23 3.55 -10.64 -0.89
C HIS A 23 2.49 -10.59 -1.99
N LEU A 24 1.39 -11.35 -1.83
CA LEU A 24 0.26 -11.35 -2.76
C LEU A 24 -0.38 -9.96 -2.86
N ALA A 25 -0.56 -9.26 -1.73
CA ALA A 25 -1.12 -7.91 -1.71
C ALA A 25 -0.22 -6.92 -2.47
N MET A 26 1.09 -6.99 -2.26
CA MET A 26 2.09 -6.16 -2.95
C MET A 26 2.10 -6.43 -4.46
N GLU A 27 2.12 -7.69 -4.89
CA GLU A 27 2.08 -8.04 -6.32
C GLU A 27 0.82 -7.52 -7.00
N ARG A 28 -0.35 -7.73 -6.37
CA ARG A 28 -1.62 -7.20 -6.88
C ARG A 28 -1.59 -5.69 -6.95
N MET A 29 -1.21 -5.00 -5.86
CA MET A 29 -1.13 -3.54 -5.81
C MET A 29 -0.24 -2.99 -6.92
N LEU A 30 0.94 -3.58 -7.08
CA LEU A 30 1.87 -3.15 -8.10
C LEU A 30 1.31 -3.40 -9.51
N GLY A 31 0.44 -4.38 -9.72
CA GLY A 31 -0.28 -4.57 -11.00
C GLY A 31 -1.27 -3.46 -11.37
N HIS A 32 -1.70 -2.62 -10.43
CA HIS A 32 -2.65 -1.52 -10.67
C HIS A 32 -1.95 -0.21 -11.10
N SER A 33 -2.75 0.75 -11.58
CA SER A 33 -2.26 2.06 -12.03
C SER A 33 -1.82 2.98 -10.87
N SER A 34 -2.26 2.73 -9.66
CA SER A 34 -1.79 3.38 -8.43
C SER A 34 -2.17 2.53 -7.24
N GLY A 35 -1.46 2.68 -6.13
CA GLY A 35 -1.66 1.83 -4.96
C GLY A 35 -1.24 2.48 -3.67
N MET A 36 -1.90 2.13 -2.58
CA MET A 36 -1.48 2.46 -1.23
C MET A 36 -1.64 1.24 -0.34
N ILE A 37 -0.67 0.99 0.53
CA ILE A 37 -0.75 -0.06 1.54
C ILE A 37 -0.30 0.48 2.89
N GLY A 38 -1.12 0.24 3.90
CA GLY A 38 -0.82 0.52 5.30
C GLY A 38 -0.22 -0.73 5.97
N PHE A 39 0.93 -0.57 6.61
CA PHE A 39 1.60 -1.58 7.41
C PHE A 39 1.51 -1.23 8.91
N PRO A 40 1.44 -2.21 9.81
CA PRO A 40 1.35 -1.95 11.25
C PRO A 40 2.67 -1.44 11.85
N LEU A 41 3.80 -1.68 11.16
CA LEU A 41 5.13 -1.37 11.69
C LEU A 41 5.95 -0.62 10.65
N ARG A 42 6.72 0.37 11.12
CA ARG A 42 7.66 1.14 10.31
C ARG A 42 8.66 0.27 9.55
N LEU A 43 9.19 -0.77 10.19
CA LEU A 43 10.14 -1.68 9.56
C LEU A 43 9.53 -2.37 8.33
N LEU A 44 8.27 -2.81 8.44
CA LEU A 44 7.55 -3.46 7.33
C LEU A 44 7.26 -2.47 6.19
N ALA A 45 6.88 -1.23 6.52
CA ALA A 45 6.73 -0.18 5.52
C ALA A 45 8.03 0.10 4.78
N ARG A 46 9.17 0.11 5.49
CA ARG A 46 10.49 0.34 4.89
C ARG A 46 10.94 -0.81 4.00
N GLU A 47 10.81 -2.06 4.47
CA GLU A 47 11.16 -3.23 3.67
C GLU A 47 10.37 -3.29 2.35
N ASN A 48 9.06 -3.05 2.42
CA ASN A 48 8.19 -3.05 1.25
C ASN A 48 8.41 -1.84 0.35
N PHE A 49 8.81 -0.68 0.89
CA PHE A 49 9.29 0.45 0.11
C PHE A 49 10.53 0.08 -0.69
N ASP A 50 11.55 -0.49 -0.07
CA ASP A 50 12.79 -0.87 -0.76
C ASP A 50 12.50 -1.92 -1.84
N ARG A 51 11.61 -2.88 -1.57
CA ARG A 51 11.13 -3.85 -2.57
C ARG A 51 10.41 -3.18 -3.74
N ALA A 52 9.48 -2.27 -3.47
CA ALA A 52 8.73 -1.57 -4.51
C ALA A 52 9.64 -0.65 -5.35
N VAL A 53 10.61 0.02 -4.74
CA VAL A 53 11.60 0.86 -5.43
C VAL A 53 12.43 0.02 -6.41
N ARG A 54 12.85 -1.19 -6.03
CA ARG A 54 13.57 -2.10 -6.94
C ARG A 54 12.74 -2.48 -8.18
N LEU A 55 11.41 -2.57 -8.03
CA LEU A 55 10.51 -3.01 -9.10
C LEU A 55 9.95 -1.87 -9.96
N ARG A 56 9.73 -0.68 -9.38
CA ARG A 56 9.05 0.46 -10.04
C ARG A 56 9.93 1.69 -10.23
N GLY A 57 11.07 1.75 -9.56
CA GLY A 57 11.95 2.91 -9.54
C GLY A 57 11.59 3.92 -8.44
N LYS A 58 12.62 4.62 -7.93
CA LYS A 58 12.50 5.54 -6.78
C LYS A 58 11.54 6.70 -7.03
N SER A 59 11.38 7.16 -8.26
CA SER A 59 10.48 8.27 -8.61
C SER A 59 8.99 7.91 -8.56
N GLN A 60 8.66 6.61 -8.45
CA GLN A 60 7.28 6.10 -8.50
C GLN A 60 6.75 5.66 -7.13
N VAL A 61 7.59 5.58 -6.11
CA VAL A 61 7.24 4.99 -4.82
C VAL A 61 7.48 6.01 -3.70
N ALA A 62 6.49 6.19 -2.84
CA ALA A 62 6.58 6.99 -1.63
C ALA A 62 6.66 6.10 -0.39
N LEU A 63 7.37 6.59 0.63
CA LEU A 63 7.36 6.07 2.00
C LEU A 63 6.79 7.15 2.91
N ILE A 64 5.80 6.80 3.72
CA ILE A 64 5.21 7.71 4.70
C ILE A 64 5.05 7.00 6.04
N THR A 65 5.84 7.40 7.03
CA THR A 65 5.70 6.98 8.43
C THR A 65 5.63 8.22 9.32
N GLY A 66 5.51 8.03 10.64
CA GLY A 66 5.56 9.16 11.58
C GLY A 66 6.92 9.87 11.61
N GLU A 67 7.99 9.15 11.31
CA GLU A 67 9.38 9.57 11.45
C GLU A 67 10.06 9.87 10.09
N GLU A 68 9.61 9.25 9.01
CA GLU A 68 10.21 9.38 7.69
C GLU A 68 9.15 9.63 6.60
N LYS A 69 9.40 10.63 5.75
CA LYS A 69 8.52 10.98 4.64
C LYS A 69 9.33 11.20 3.37
N ILE A 70 9.19 10.28 2.42
CA ILE A 70 9.80 10.34 1.09
C ILE A 70 8.66 10.35 0.08
N ILE A 71 8.41 11.49 -0.59
CA ILE A 71 7.33 11.62 -1.57
C ILE A 71 7.85 12.26 -2.85
N PRO A 72 8.25 11.46 -3.84
CA PRO A 72 8.54 11.95 -5.18
C PRO A 72 7.31 12.61 -5.81
N ALA A 73 7.51 13.60 -6.67
CA ALA A 73 6.41 14.25 -7.41
C ALA A 73 5.61 13.28 -8.28
N GLY A 74 6.25 12.21 -8.78
CA GLY A 74 5.63 11.17 -9.61
C GLY A 74 5.15 9.93 -8.84
N ALA A 75 5.04 9.98 -7.52
CA ALA A 75 4.68 8.83 -6.71
C ALA A 75 3.29 8.28 -7.05
N ARG A 76 3.23 6.99 -7.39
CA ARG A 76 1.99 6.25 -7.70
C ARG A 76 1.71 5.17 -6.66
N TYR A 77 2.74 4.69 -5.98
CA TYR A 77 2.66 3.64 -4.96
C TYR A 77 3.10 4.18 -3.62
N PHE A 78 2.27 3.99 -2.59
CA PHE A 78 2.48 4.56 -1.26
C PHE A 78 2.63 3.43 -0.25
N MET A 79 3.81 3.33 0.35
CA MET A 79 4.08 2.45 1.47
C MET A 79 3.97 3.27 2.74
N CYS A 80 2.97 2.97 3.56
CA CYS A 80 2.66 3.78 4.73
C CYS A 80 2.64 2.93 6.00
N THR A 81 2.94 3.53 7.15
CA THR A 81 2.30 3.03 8.38
C THR A 81 0.81 3.36 8.32
N VAL A 82 -0.06 2.50 8.87
CA VAL A 82 -1.53 2.65 8.75
C VAL A 82 -1.99 4.04 9.21
N GLU A 83 -1.43 4.54 10.30
CA GLU A 83 -1.74 5.83 10.93
C GLU A 83 -1.27 7.04 10.09
N SER A 84 -0.37 6.82 9.13
CA SER A 84 0.21 7.87 8.27
C SER A 84 -0.30 7.83 6.83
N MET A 85 -1.31 6.98 6.55
CA MET A 85 -1.92 6.89 5.22
C MET A 85 -2.63 8.21 4.84
N PRO A 86 -2.36 8.78 3.65
CA PRO A 86 -3.09 9.95 3.16
C PRO A 86 -4.48 9.56 2.63
N VAL A 87 -5.48 9.60 3.51
CA VAL A 87 -6.86 9.12 3.25
C VAL A 87 -7.64 9.91 2.18
N ASP A 88 -7.20 11.13 1.90
CA ASP A 88 -7.72 12.04 0.87
C ASP A 88 -7.18 11.74 -0.53
N ARG A 89 -6.19 10.84 -0.66
CA ARG A 89 -5.61 10.45 -1.94
C ARG A 89 -6.32 9.23 -2.53
N PRO A 90 -7.03 9.35 -3.67
CA PRO A 90 -7.63 8.21 -4.35
C PRO A 90 -6.54 7.34 -5.01
N VAL A 91 -6.69 6.02 -4.89
CA VAL A 91 -5.80 5.01 -5.50
C VAL A 91 -6.60 3.88 -6.13
N ALA A 92 -6.06 3.24 -7.17
CA ALA A 92 -6.70 2.12 -7.84
C ALA A 92 -6.67 0.81 -7.02
N PHE A 93 -5.76 0.72 -6.04
CA PHE A 93 -5.66 -0.36 -5.08
C PHE A 93 -5.38 0.18 -3.68
N MET A 94 -6.12 -0.29 -2.68
CA MET A 94 -5.86 0.00 -1.27
C MET A 94 -5.70 -1.31 -0.50
N GLY A 95 -4.59 -1.43 0.23
CA GLY A 95 -4.30 -2.54 1.12
C GLY A 95 -4.15 -2.08 2.57
N ILE A 96 -4.58 -2.92 3.50
CA ILE A 96 -4.30 -2.78 4.94
C ILE A 96 -3.73 -4.13 5.37
N ASP A 97 -2.49 -4.12 5.85
CA ASP A 97 -1.82 -5.33 6.35
C ASP A 97 -2.11 -5.51 7.84
N GLU A 98 -2.11 -6.76 8.30
CA GLU A 98 -2.36 -7.16 9.70
C GLU A 98 -3.64 -6.52 10.30
N ILE A 99 -4.75 -6.53 9.56
CA ILE A 99 -6.03 -5.90 9.93
C ILE A 99 -6.59 -6.34 11.28
N GLN A 100 -6.22 -7.53 11.77
CA GLN A 100 -6.61 -8.01 13.10
C GLN A 100 -6.11 -7.10 14.24
N MET A 101 -5.14 -6.22 13.99
CA MET A 101 -4.68 -5.22 14.96
C MET A 101 -5.69 -4.08 15.19
N SER A 102 -6.73 -3.96 14.36
CA SER A 102 -7.79 -2.97 14.51
C SER A 102 -8.93 -3.43 15.44
N ALA A 103 -8.78 -4.58 16.10
CA ALA A 103 -9.76 -5.15 17.01
C ALA A 103 -9.77 -4.47 18.39
#